data_AF-F4PVV2-F1
#
_entry.id   AF-F4PVV2-F1
#
_cell.length_a   1.000
_cell.length_b   1.000
_cell.length_c   1.000
_cell.angle_alpha   90.00
_cell.angle_beta   90.00
_cell.angle_gamma   90.00
#
_symmetry.space_group_name_H-M   'P 1'
#
loop_
_entity.id
_entity.type
_entity.pdbx_description
1 polymer ?
#
loop_
_entity_poly.entity_id
_entity_poly.type
_entity_poly.pdbx_seq_one_letter_code
_entity_poly.pdbx_strand_id
1 'polypeptide(L)'
;MANEALLKGLVCGGKEVSAKQTNDDSRAEYQPIVPFQFLDGEYEDDNNNLYQDDFYNFNNNSSLFQYFPLMNDEIKMYILSFMTLKDLLSLSQSCKEMRAMVEDRLLWFQLLNSHGFSITDSIRDNSSLDLKKYFSDLKNLTAKNSVQWSPLEFNGVFPTKRYKHTSSVYKNYVVIIGGQRSNSKRYGDIYYYDTKTNEFSRPKIVGDQPPRFSRHTSQVIGDKIYIFGGFNGNGTYFNLSTYNLKLKKWKNILETKGMAPDPRSNHSSAVIGSKYYIFSGNNTTNDGEYKILEDFYYLETKTLTWHKINATGDIPCGRGGHTMEVIDGKIYLFGGGIWSPVSDWTQRFNDIHIYDPETNCWSKPSIYGPAPNTSTFTTSFVYGRFLVLFGGGCQSTNSVCNNTYALDTKSMNWINMPLSDTYTPRPRDMATASLVGNNLFVFGGFSGGPVNYFDQITFNFTPLLK
;
A
#
# COMPACT_ATOMS: atom_id res chain seq x y z
N MET A 1 -53.30 -26.56 -24.39
CA MET A 1 -53.81 -27.28 -23.20
C MET A 1 -52.93 -26.81 -22.04
N ALA A 2 -53.33 -25.73 -21.34
CA ALA A 2 -54.20 -25.74 -20.15
C ALA A 2 -53.46 -26.35 -18.94
N ASN A 3 -53.26 -25.75 -17.76
CA ASN A 3 -53.82 -24.59 -17.02
C ASN A 3 -52.72 -24.08 -16.05
N GLU A 4 -52.56 -22.78 -15.73
CA GLU A 4 -53.35 -21.95 -14.75
C GLU A 4 -53.56 -22.65 -13.38
N ALA A 5 -53.41 -22.07 -12.19
CA ALA A 5 -53.36 -20.69 -11.69
C ALA A 5 -52.62 -20.71 -10.31
N LEU A 6 -52.19 -19.63 -9.64
CA LEU A 6 -53.00 -18.56 -9.05
C LEU A 6 -52.05 -17.56 -8.37
N LEU A 7 -52.18 -16.26 -8.68
CA LEU A 7 -52.17 -15.16 -7.70
C LEU A 7 -52.64 -13.87 -8.38
N LYS A 8 -53.93 -13.57 -8.19
CA LYS A 8 -54.56 -12.28 -8.45
C LYS A 8 -54.23 -11.32 -7.31
N GLY A 9 -53.76 -10.11 -7.65
CA GLY A 9 -54.46 -8.85 -7.35
C GLY A 9 -53.80 -8.13 -6.17
N LEU A 10 -53.46 -6.84 -6.20
CA LEU A 10 -54.16 -5.72 -6.84
C LEU A 10 -53.18 -4.66 -7.39
N VAL A 11 -53.65 -4.07 -8.48
CA VAL A 11 -53.14 -2.94 -9.27
C VAL A 11 -53.62 -1.62 -8.68
N CYS A 12 -52.81 -0.57 -8.84
CA CYS A 12 -53.19 0.80 -9.27
C CYS A 12 -51.87 1.59 -9.36
N GLY A 13 -51.25 1.75 -10.53
CA GLY A 13 -51.64 2.68 -11.60
C GLY A 13 -50.78 3.95 -11.44
N GLY A 14 -49.98 4.42 -12.37
CA GLY A 14 -49.80 4.17 -13.79
C GLY A 14 -49.41 5.51 -14.41
N LYS A 15 -48.31 5.54 -15.17
CA LYS A 15 -48.07 6.29 -16.42
C LYS A 15 -46.58 6.56 -16.61
N GLU A 16 -45.96 5.71 -17.42
CA GLU A 16 -44.84 6.11 -18.28
C GLU A 16 -45.35 7.13 -19.30
N VAL A 17 -44.57 8.19 -19.53
CA VAL A 17 -44.65 9.00 -20.76
C VAL A 17 -43.24 9.20 -21.29
N SER A 18 -43.14 8.89 -22.59
CA SER A 18 -41.97 8.90 -23.46
C SER A 18 -41.23 10.22 -23.56
N ALA A 19 -39.92 10.11 -23.80
CA ALA A 19 -39.03 11.16 -24.24
C ALA A 19 -39.48 11.81 -25.57
N LYS A 20 -39.47 13.14 -25.59
CA LYS A 20 -39.24 13.97 -26.79
C LYS A 20 -38.37 15.16 -26.40
N GLN A 21 -37.28 15.33 -27.14
CA GLN A 21 -36.44 16.53 -27.18
C GLN A 21 -37.26 17.75 -27.60
N THR A 22 -37.10 18.84 -26.87
CA THR A 22 -37.23 20.20 -27.39
C THR A 22 -36.14 21.06 -26.76
N ASN A 23 -35.34 21.69 -27.62
CA ASN A 23 -34.42 22.77 -27.29
C ASN A 23 -35.21 23.93 -26.69
N ASP A 24 -34.70 24.53 -25.60
CA ASP A 24 -34.83 25.97 -25.42
C ASP A 24 -33.74 26.51 -24.48
N ASP A 25 -33.10 27.58 -24.97
CA ASP A 25 -32.11 28.40 -24.31
C ASP A 25 -32.69 29.06 -23.05
N SER A 26 -32.04 28.88 -21.90
CA SER A 26 -32.00 29.92 -20.87
C SER A 26 -30.78 29.78 -19.98
N ARG A 27 -29.93 30.82 -20.01
CA ARG A 27 -28.85 31.06 -19.05
C ARG A 27 -29.44 31.14 -17.64
N ALA A 28 -29.05 30.21 -16.76
CA ALA A 28 -29.21 30.38 -15.33
C ALA A 28 -28.02 31.20 -14.80
N GLU A 29 -28.24 32.49 -14.56
CA GLU A 29 -27.32 33.35 -13.82
C GLU A 29 -27.35 32.99 -12.32
N TYR A 30 -26.16 32.78 -11.76
CA TYR A 30 -25.92 32.66 -10.32
C TYR A 30 -26.30 33.98 -9.63
N GLN A 31 -27.30 33.96 -8.76
CA GLN A 31 -27.57 35.04 -7.81
C GLN A 31 -26.61 34.91 -6.61
N PRO A 32 -25.88 35.97 -6.22
CA PRO A 32 -25.07 35.94 -5.00
C PRO A 32 -25.97 36.03 -3.75
N ILE A 33 -25.60 35.28 -2.72
CA ILE A 33 -26.22 35.33 -1.39
C ILE A 33 -25.95 36.72 -0.78
N VAL A 34 -27.01 37.49 -0.52
CA VAL A 34 -26.97 38.82 0.11
C VAL A 34 -26.76 38.64 1.64
N PRO A 35 -25.93 39.45 2.33
CA PRO A 35 -25.80 39.37 3.78
C PRO A 35 -27.09 39.88 4.46
N PHE A 36 -27.44 39.25 5.59
CA PHE A 36 -28.56 39.61 6.45
C PHE A 36 -28.60 41.12 6.76
N GLN A 37 -29.73 41.78 6.45
CA GLN A 37 -30.10 43.09 6.99
C GLN A 37 -30.87 42.88 8.29
N PHE A 38 -30.45 43.57 9.36
CA PHE A 38 -31.26 43.72 10.57
C PHE A 38 -32.42 44.68 10.27
N LEU A 39 -33.64 44.26 10.61
CA LEU A 39 -34.84 45.09 10.57
C LEU A 39 -34.98 45.76 11.95
N ASP A 40 -34.82 47.08 12.00
CA ASP A 40 -35.21 47.88 13.16
C ASP A 40 -36.74 48.05 13.13
N GLY A 41 -37.42 47.47 14.13
CA GLY A 41 -38.84 47.69 14.39
C GLY A 41 -38.99 48.61 15.59
N GLU A 42 -39.49 49.82 15.36
CA GLU A 42 -39.89 50.77 16.41
C GLU A 42 -41.16 50.27 17.12
N TYR A 43 -41.09 50.15 18.44
CA TYR A 43 -42.25 50.07 19.32
C TYR A 43 -42.23 51.35 20.19
N GLU A 44 -43.19 52.24 19.93
CA GLU A 44 -43.52 53.35 20.83
C GLU A 44 -44.27 52.80 22.04
N ASP A 45 -43.80 53.13 23.25
CA ASP A 45 -44.64 53.12 24.45
C ASP A 45 -44.36 54.39 25.27
N ASP A 46 -45.43 55.12 25.53
CA ASP A 46 -45.47 56.40 26.22
C ASP A 46 -45.17 56.21 27.72
N ASN A 47 -44.13 56.88 28.24
CA ASN A 47 -44.20 57.75 29.43
C ASN A 47 -42.81 58.05 30.05
N ASN A 48 -42.45 59.34 29.97
CA ASN A 48 -41.76 60.16 30.97
C ASN A 48 -40.57 59.62 31.79
N ASN A 49 -39.41 60.20 31.44
CA ASN A 49 -38.45 60.90 32.30
C ASN A 49 -37.05 60.28 32.48
N LEU A 50 -36.10 61.10 32.02
CA LEU A 50 -34.70 61.26 32.44
C LEU A 50 -33.78 60.10 32.06
N TYR A 51 -32.97 60.27 31.02
CA TYR A 51 -31.61 60.81 31.17
C TYR A 51 -31.12 61.36 29.82
N GLN A 52 -30.43 62.48 29.97
CA GLN A 52 -29.90 63.35 28.93
C GLN A 52 -28.75 62.68 28.18
N ASP A 53 -28.65 63.03 26.90
CA ASP A 53 -27.61 62.68 25.94
C ASP A 53 -26.21 62.52 26.53
N ASP A 54 -25.54 61.45 26.12
CA ASP A 54 -24.12 61.52 25.81
C ASP A 54 -23.79 60.53 24.68
N PHE A 55 -23.77 61.08 23.47
CA PHE A 55 -23.06 60.56 22.31
C PHE A 55 -21.57 60.34 22.67
N TYR A 56 -21.23 59.21 23.29
CA TYR A 56 -19.84 58.78 23.43
C TYR A 56 -19.40 57.96 22.21
N ASN A 57 -18.75 58.67 21.30
CA ASN A 57 -17.49 58.26 20.67
C ASN A 57 -17.31 56.76 20.40
N PHE A 58 -17.79 56.29 19.25
CA PHE A 58 -17.15 55.19 18.52
C PHE A 58 -15.82 55.67 17.92
N ASN A 59 -14.88 55.97 18.80
CA ASN A 59 -13.48 56.23 18.46
C ASN A 59 -12.63 55.54 19.53
N ASN A 60 -12.58 54.21 19.47
CA ASN A 60 -11.57 53.42 20.18
C ASN A 60 -11.47 52.02 19.56
N ASN A 61 -10.53 51.87 18.62
CA ASN A 61 -9.58 50.76 18.52
C ASN A 61 -9.98 49.34 19.04
N SER A 62 -11.19 48.85 18.79
CA SER A 62 -11.43 47.40 18.85
C SER A 62 -11.11 46.84 17.48
N SER A 63 -9.83 46.50 17.29
CA SER A 63 -9.43 45.66 16.17
C SER A 63 -10.39 44.46 16.12
N LEU A 64 -10.98 44.15 14.97
CA LEU A 64 -11.76 42.92 14.76
C LEU A 64 -11.05 41.66 15.31
N PHE A 65 -9.72 41.74 15.49
CA PHE A 65 -8.85 40.73 16.09
C PHE A 65 -9.02 40.49 17.60
N GLN A 66 -9.75 41.30 18.36
CA GLN A 66 -9.98 41.06 19.79
C GLN A 66 -11.05 39.99 20.09
N TYR A 67 -11.88 39.64 19.11
CA TYR A 67 -13.00 38.71 19.35
C TYR A 67 -12.63 37.25 19.20
N PHE A 68 -11.61 36.93 18.38
CA PHE A 68 -11.23 35.55 18.16
C PHE A 68 -10.76 34.86 19.46
N PRO A 69 -9.91 35.47 20.31
CA PRO A 69 -9.54 34.91 21.62
C PRO A 69 -10.72 34.74 22.60
N LEU A 70 -11.77 35.55 22.45
CA LEU A 70 -12.97 35.52 23.29
C LEU A 70 -14.03 34.49 22.82
N MET A 71 -13.80 33.87 21.66
CA MET A 71 -14.70 32.86 21.09
C MET A 71 -14.58 31.52 21.84
N ASN A 72 -15.64 30.72 21.85
CA ASN A 72 -15.60 29.37 22.44
C ASN A 72 -14.54 28.51 21.72
N ASP A 73 -13.73 27.79 22.51
CA ASP A 73 -12.64 26.95 21.99
C ASP A 73 -13.12 25.89 20.99
N GLU A 74 -14.32 25.32 21.15
CA GLU A 74 -14.90 24.41 20.17
C GLU A 74 -15.09 25.07 18.80
N ILE A 75 -15.54 26.33 18.79
CA ILE A 75 -15.74 27.11 17.55
C ILE A 75 -14.39 27.44 16.93
N LYS A 76 -13.41 27.87 17.74
CA LYS A 76 -12.04 28.13 17.26
C LYS A 76 -11.46 26.87 16.61
N MET A 77 -11.56 25.73 17.28
CA MET A 77 -11.05 24.45 16.80
C MET A 77 -11.74 24.02 15.50
N TYR A 78 -13.06 24.18 15.42
CA TYR A 78 -13.80 23.95 14.19
C TYR A 78 -13.30 24.84 13.05
N ILE A 79 -13.12 26.14 13.27
CA ILE A 79 -12.57 27.08 12.28
C ILE A 79 -11.16 26.67 11.85
N LEU A 80 -10.27 26.37 12.81
CA LEU A 80 -8.90 25.93 12.55
C LEU A 80 -8.85 24.64 11.72
N SER A 81 -9.84 23.76 11.86
CA SER A 81 -9.91 22.50 11.10
C SER A 81 -10.09 22.67 9.58
N PHE A 82 -10.45 23.89 9.10
CA PHE A 82 -10.53 24.22 7.68
C PHE A 82 -9.23 24.81 7.11
N MET A 83 -8.25 25.10 7.96
CA MET A 83 -7.02 25.78 7.55
C MET A 83 -5.98 24.81 7.00
N THR A 84 -5.06 25.31 6.17
CA THR A 84 -3.94 24.49 5.69
C THR A 84 -2.89 24.29 6.78
N LEU A 85 -2.03 23.29 6.62
CA LEU A 85 -0.87 23.08 7.52
C LEU A 85 0.00 24.33 7.64
N LYS A 86 0.18 25.08 6.54
CA LYS A 86 0.97 26.31 6.53
C LYS A 86 0.30 27.42 7.35
N ASP A 87 -1.02 27.53 7.24
CA ASP A 87 -1.80 28.52 8.00
C ASP A 87 -1.76 28.21 9.49
N LEU A 88 -1.96 26.93 9.87
CA LEU A 88 -1.88 26.47 11.26
C LEU A 88 -0.49 26.71 11.87
N LEU A 89 0.58 26.44 11.11
CA LEU A 89 1.94 26.73 11.56
C LEU A 89 2.15 28.23 11.75
N SER A 90 1.68 29.06 10.83
CA SER A 90 1.78 30.52 10.94
C SER A 90 0.99 31.05 12.15
N LEU A 91 -0.21 30.53 12.39
CA LEU A 91 -1.03 30.89 13.55
C LEU A 91 -0.39 30.47 14.88
N SER A 92 0.23 29.29 14.93
CA SER A 92 0.94 28.82 16.14
C SER A 92 2.13 29.72 16.54
N GLN A 93 2.62 30.53 15.60
CA GLN A 93 3.67 31.50 15.84
C GLN A 93 3.13 32.85 16.31
N SER A 94 1.85 33.14 16.08
CA SER A 94 1.24 34.44 16.39
C SER A 94 1.10 34.70 17.90
N CYS A 95 0.58 33.74 18.66
CA CYS A 95 0.42 33.86 20.12
C CYS A 95 0.42 32.50 20.84
N LYS A 96 0.57 32.53 22.18
CA LYS A 96 0.62 31.31 23.01
C LYS A 96 -0.68 30.49 22.96
N GLU A 97 -1.83 31.16 22.89
CA GLU A 97 -3.14 30.51 22.84
C GLU A 97 -3.32 29.71 21.54
N MET A 98 -3.01 30.34 20.39
CA MET A 98 -3.04 29.65 19.09
C MET A 98 -2.04 28.51 19.02
N ARG A 99 -0.88 28.65 19.66
CA ARG A 99 0.09 27.55 19.77
C ARG A 99 -0.49 26.36 20.53
N ALA A 100 -1.12 26.61 21.67
CA ALA A 100 -1.76 25.59 22.48
C ALA A 100 -2.87 24.86 21.70
N MET A 101 -3.71 25.60 20.96
CA MET A 101 -4.75 25.00 20.11
C MET A 101 -4.18 24.15 18.98
N VAL A 102 -3.10 24.60 18.33
CA VAL A 102 -2.44 23.81 17.28
C VAL A 102 -1.73 22.58 17.87
N GLU A 103 -1.38 22.58 19.15
CA GLU A 103 -0.84 21.43 19.89
C GLU A 103 -1.93 20.49 20.42
N ASP A 104 -3.19 20.93 20.45
CA ASP A 104 -4.31 20.13 20.92
C ASP A 104 -4.63 18.97 19.96
N ARG A 105 -4.72 17.76 20.50
CA ARG A 105 -4.98 16.53 19.72
C ARG A 105 -6.35 16.52 19.06
N LEU A 106 -7.34 17.14 19.69
CA LEU A 106 -8.72 17.20 19.18
C LEU A 106 -8.76 17.92 17.84
N LEU A 107 -7.92 18.95 17.62
CA LEU A 107 -7.81 19.64 16.33
C LEU A 107 -7.40 18.68 15.24
N TRP A 108 -6.39 17.86 15.52
CA TRP A 108 -5.85 16.90 14.54
C TRP A 108 -6.79 15.74 14.28
N PHE A 109 -7.57 15.30 15.27
CA PHE A 109 -8.66 14.37 15.04
C PHE A 109 -9.75 15.01 14.15
N GLN A 110 -10.15 16.24 14.40
CA GLN A 110 -11.10 16.94 13.52
C GLN A 110 -10.57 17.09 12.09
N LEU A 111 -9.28 17.43 11.92
CA LEU A 111 -8.61 17.52 10.62
C LEU A 111 -8.57 16.17 9.89
N LEU A 112 -8.25 15.08 10.59
CA LEU A 112 -8.27 13.74 10.01
C LEU A 112 -9.66 13.39 9.49
N ASN A 113 -10.69 13.58 10.34
CA ASN A 113 -12.08 13.32 9.98
C ASN A 113 -12.57 14.20 8.82
N SER A 114 -12.27 15.50 8.82
CA SER A 114 -12.69 16.43 7.77
C SER A 114 -12.08 16.10 6.41
N HIS A 115 -10.95 15.39 6.40
CA HIS A 115 -10.27 14.89 5.20
C HIS A 115 -10.60 13.43 4.86
N GLY A 116 -11.57 12.83 5.55
CA GLY A 116 -12.03 11.46 5.30
C GLY A 116 -11.07 10.37 5.78
N PHE A 117 -10.09 10.71 6.63
CA PHE A 117 -9.22 9.71 7.25
C PHE A 117 -9.89 9.11 8.47
N SER A 118 -9.98 7.78 8.51
CA SER A 118 -10.58 7.06 9.63
C SER A 118 -9.73 7.16 10.90
N ILE A 119 -10.38 7.48 12.01
CA ILE A 119 -9.78 7.49 13.35
C ILE A 119 -10.22 6.22 14.07
N THR A 120 -9.36 5.21 14.04
CA THR A 120 -9.57 3.95 14.77
C THR A 120 -9.21 4.11 16.24
N ASP A 121 -9.64 3.16 17.07
CA ASP A 121 -9.26 3.10 18.49
C ASP A 121 -7.73 3.10 18.67
N SER A 122 -7.01 2.39 17.79
CA SER A 122 -5.54 2.38 17.76
C SER A 122 -4.90 3.76 17.56
N ILE A 123 -5.59 4.69 16.88
CA ILE A 123 -5.13 6.07 16.68
C ILE A 123 -5.57 6.94 17.86
N ARG A 124 -6.82 6.81 18.29
CA ARG A 124 -7.39 7.60 19.39
C ARG A 124 -6.65 7.36 20.70
N ASP A 125 -6.36 6.10 21.00
CA ASP A 125 -5.81 5.68 22.29
C ASP A 125 -4.27 5.76 22.33
N ASN A 126 -3.62 6.04 21.19
CA ASN A 126 -2.17 6.20 21.11
C ASN A 126 -1.71 7.62 21.42
N SER A 127 -1.50 7.90 22.72
CA SER A 127 -1.03 9.19 23.23
C SER A 127 0.36 9.61 22.71
N SER A 128 1.19 8.65 22.33
CA SER A 128 2.55 8.91 21.82
C SER A 128 2.60 9.27 20.33
N LEU A 129 1.52 9.06 19.59
CA LEU A 129 1.48 9.35 18.16
C LEU A 129 1.53 10.85 17.91
N ASP A 130 2.51 11.28 17.10
CA ASP A 130 2.56 12.64 16.54
C ASP A 130 1.47 12.79 15.47
N LEU A 131 0.30 13.30 15.88
CA LEU A 131 -0.84 13.49 15.00
C LEU A 131 -0.59 14.52 13.89
N LYS A 132 0.29 15.50 14.11
CA LYS A 132 0.61 16.54 13.10
C LYS A 132 1.33 15.89 11.93
N LYS A 133 2.38 15.12 12.23
CA LYS A 133 3.15 14.40 11.22
C LYS A 133 2.32 13.27 10.61
N TYR A 134 1.51 12.56 11.41
CA TYR A 134 0.61 11.52 10.93
C TYR A 134 -0.36 12.04 9.87
N PHE A 135 -1.04 13.16 10.17
CA PHE A 135 -1.91 13.85 9.22
C PHE A 135 -1.14 14.32 7.98
N SER A 136 0.04 14.91 8.16
CA SER A 136 0.89 15.36 7.04
C SER A 136 1.26 14.20 6.10
N ASP A 137 1.60 13.03 6.62
CA ASP A 137 1.92 11.86 5.79
C ASP A 137 0.73 11.38 4.97
N LEU A 138 -0.46 11.33 5.57
CA LEU A 138 -1.69 10.91 4.88
C LEU A 138 -2.09 11.92 3.80
N LYS A 139 -1.99 13.23 4.11
CA LYS A 139 -2.15 14.30 3.13
C LYS A 139 -1.18 14.15 1.98
N ASN A 140 0.10 13.92 2.25
CA ASN A 140 1.09 13.75 1.20
C ASN A 140 0.80 12.50 0.37
N LEU A 141 0.47 11.36 0.98
CA LEU A 141 0.18 10.12 0.25
C LEU A 141 -1.01 10.22 -0.71
N THR A 142 -1.98 11.08 -0.37
CA THR A 142 -3.21 11.32 -1.16
C THR A 142 -3.14 12.56 -2.05
N ALA A 143 -2.17 13.46 -1.82
CA ALA A 143 -1.98 14.65 -2.62
C ALA A 143 -1.44 14.30 -4.01
N LYS A 144 -1.95 15.00 -5.02
CA LYS A 144 -1.43 14.93 -6.38
C LYS A 144 0.07 15.26 -6.37
N ASN A 145 0.85 14.51 -7.15
CA ASN A 145 2.30 14.69 -7.34
C ASN A 145 3.20 14.45 -6.12
N SER A 146 2.69 13.99 -4.99
CA SER A 146 3.54 13.57 -3.87
C SER A 146 4.17 12.20 -4.09
N VAL A 147 3.51 11.36 -4.89
CA VAL A 147 4.02 10.08 -5.34
C VAL A 147 4.01 10.08 -6.85
N GLN A 148 5.20 10.10 -7.45
CA GLN A 148 5.36 10.28 -8.89
C GLN A 148 5.94 9.03 -9.50
N TRP A 149 5.18 8.45 -10.42
CA TRP A 149 5.69 7.43 -11.31
C TRP A 149 6.45 8.09 -12.47
N SER A 150 7.58 7.51 -12.85
CA SER A 150 8.31 7.91 -14.04
C SER A 150 8.97 6.69 -14.69
N PRO A 151 9.04 6.61 -16.03
CA PRO A 151 9.89 5.62 -16.68
C PRO A 151 11.35 5.98 -16.43
N LEU A 152 12.19 4.97 -16.19
CA LEU A 152 13.63 5.17 -16.06
C LEU A 152 14.33 4.88 -17.38
N GLU A 153 15.09 5.86 -17.85
CA GLU A 153 16.17 5.61 -18.80
C GLU A 153 17.35 5.00 -18.04
N PHE A 154 18.13 4.13 -18.67
CA PHE A 154 19.27 3.47 -18.05
C PHE A 154 20.27 3.05 -19.12
N ASN A 155 21.52 2.87 -18.70
CA ASN A 155 22.61 2.43 -19.57
C ASN A 155 23.15 1.06 -19.18
N GLY A 156 24.09 0.54 -19.96
CA GLY A 156 24.86 -0.66 -19.63
C GLY A 156 24.21 -1.98 -20.05
N VAL A 157 24.60 -3.07 -19.40
CA VAL A 157 24.18 -4.44 -19.75
C VAL A 157 22.98 -4.83 -18.89
N PHE A 158 21.78 -4.70 -19.45
CA PHE A 158 20.52 -4.84 -18.71
C PHE A 158 19.79 -6.17 -18.93
N PRO A 159 18.94 -6.59 -17.98
CA PRO A 159 18.13 -7.79 -18.09
C PRO A 159 17.11 -7.72 -19.24
N THR A 160 16.99 -8.81 -19.99
CA THR A 160 15.89 -9.04 -20.94
C THR A 160 14.53 -9.15 -20.24
N LYS A 161 13.44 -8.98 -21.01
CA LYS A 161 12.04 -9.17 -20.59
C LYS A 161 11.87 -10.44 -19.73
N ARG A 162 11.31 -10.29 -18.52
CA ARG A 162 11.18 -11.36 -17.53
C ARG A 162 10.13 -11.08 -16.46
N TYR A 163 9.63 -12.16 -15.87
CA TYR A 163 8.69 -12.17 -14.73
C TYR A 163 9.06 -13.31 -13.76
N LYS A 164 8.49 -13.30 -12.54
CA LYS A 164 8.76 -14.31 -11.50
C LYS A 164 10.25 -14.43 -11.16
N HIS A 165 10.97 -13.32 -11.30
CA HIS A 165 12.32 -13.10 -10.80
C HIS A 165 12.23 -12.53 -9.39
N THR A 166 13.36 -12.35 -8.73
CA THR A 166 13.46 -11.59 -7.49
C THR A 166 14.34 -10.36 -7.69
N SER A 167 14.08 -9.33 -6.89
CA SER A 167 14.97 -8.19 -6.73
C SER A 167 15.31 -8.00 -5.26
N SER A 168 16.52 -7.59 -4.95
CA SER A 168 16.90 -7.23 -3.58
C SER A 168 17.83 -6.02 -3.55
N VAL A 169 17.73 -5.24 -2.48
CA VAL A 169 18.53 -4.04 -2.28
C VAL A 169 19.80 -4.37 -1.52
N TYR A 170 20.95 -3.92 -2.03
CA TYR A 170 22.22 -3.95 -1.30
C TYR A 170 22.95 -2.63 -1.49
N LYS A 171 22.97 -1.81 -0.44
CA LYS A 171 23.49 -0.42 -0.49
C LYS A 171 22.71 0.38 -1.56
N ASN A 172 23.40 0.92 -2.56
CA ASN A 172 22.84 1.63 -3.70
C ASN A 172 22.52 0.72 -4.90
N TYR A 173 22.58 -0.61 -4.74
CA TYR A 173 22.32 -1.53 -5.84
C TYR A 173 20.96 -2.20 -5.71
N VAL A 174 20.24 -2.27 -6.83
CA VAL A 174 19.14 -3.22 -7.02
C VAL A 174 19.70 -4.46 -7.73
N VAL A 175 19.62 -5.61 -7.08
CA VAL A 175 20.15 -6.89 -7.57
C VAL A 175 18.99 -7.75 -8.07
N ILE A 176 18.98 -8.09 -9.36
CA ILE A 176 17.93 -8.90 -10.00
C ILE A 176 18.45 -10.31 -10.23
N ILE A 177 17.70 -11.34 -9.82
CA ILE A 177 18.10 -12.74 -9.93
C ILE A 177 17.04 -13.56 -10.67
N GLY A 178 17.48 -14.24 -11.73
CA GLY A 178 16.71 -15.28 -12.42
C GLY A 178 15.41 -14.80 -13.06
N GLY A 179 14.37 -15.62 -12.96
CA GLY A 179 13.07 -15.41 -13.57
C GLY A 179 12.90 -16.14 -14.89
N GLN A 180 11.80 -15.85 -15.59
CA GLN A 180 11.47 -16.52 -16.84
C GLN A 180 10.97 -15.57 -17.93
N ARG A 181 11.19 -15.95 -19.19
CA ARG A 181 10.57 -15.34 -20.38
C ARG A 181 9.35 -16.11 -20.85
N SER A 182 9.37 -17.42 -20.67
CA SER A 182 8.29 -18.33 -21.05
C SER A 182 8.33 -19.54 -20.12
N ASN A 183 7.35 -20.44 -20.26
CA ASN A 183 7.32 -21.69 -19.48
C ASN A 183 8.52 -22.61 -19.74
N SER A 184 9.22 -22.46 -20.87
CA SER A 184 10.41 -23.24 -21.24
C SER A 184 11.73 -22.47 -21.12
N LYS A 185 11.70 -21.13 -21.00
CA LYS A 185 12.89 -20.29 -20.95
C LYS A 185 13.01 -19.55 -19.62
N ARG A 186 13.92 -20.06 -18.78
CA ARG A 186 14.32 -19.48 -17.49
C ARG A 186 15.74 -18.97 -17.51
N TYR A 187 16.03 -18.07 -16.58
CA TYR A 187 17.31 -17.42 -16.46
C TYR A 187 18.04 -17.84 -15.18
N GLY A 188 19.37 -17.89 -15.28
CA GLY A 188 20.31 -18.06 -14.17
C GLY A 188 21.32 -16.93 -14.16
N ASP A 189 20.90 -15.75 -14.60
CA ASP A 189 21.70 -14.55 -14.63
C ASP A 189 21.38 -13.66 -13.42
N ILE A 190 22.34 -12.81 -13.08
CA ILE A 190 22.28 -11.84 -12.00
C ILE A 190 22.64 -10.50 -12.61
N TYR A 191 21.85 -9.46 -12.33
CA TYR A 191 22.14 -8.09 -12.74
C TYR A 191 22.20 -7.18 -11.53
N TYR A 192 23.02 -6.15 -11.64
CA TYR A 192 23.09 -5.06 -10.70
C TYR A 192 22.67 -3.79 -11.42
N TYR A 193 21.73 -3.05 -10.85
CA TYR A 193 21.45 -1.68 -11.23
C TYR A 193 22.02 -0.77 -10.15
N ASP A 194 22.93 0.12 -10.53
CA ASP A 194 23.48 1.14 -9.64
C ASP A 194 22.58 2.37 -9.66
N THR A 195 21.93 2.68 -8.54
CA THR A 195 21.00 3.82 -8.45
C THR A 195 21.71 5.18 -8.47
N LYS A 196 23.05 5.21 -8.33
CA LYS A 196 23.83 6.46 -8.38
C LYS A 196 24.29 6.79 -9.79
N THR A 197 24.70 5.78 -10.57
CA THR A 197 25.18 5.98 -11.94
C THR A 197 24.09 5.74 -12.98
N ASN A 198 22.96 5.16 -12.59
CA ASN A 198 21.86 4.78 -13.47
C ASN A 198 22.29 3.75 -14.54
N GLU A 199 23.13 2.80 -14.14
CA GLU A 199 23.70 1.78 -15.04
C GLU A 199 23.39 0.37 -14.56
N PHE A 200 23.00 -0.48 -15.51
CA PHE A 200 22.99 -1.91 -15.33
C PHE A 200 24.35 -2.53 -15.64
N SER A 201 24.73 -3.51 -14.84
CA SER A 201 25.90 -4.34 -15.07
C SER A 201 25.61 -5.81 -14.77
N ARG A 202 26.38 -6.68 -15.41
CA ARG A 202 26.36 -8.13 -15.18
C ARG A 202 27.70 -8.56 -14.58
N PRO A 203 27.73 -9.03 -13.33
CA PRO A 203 28.98 -9.46 -12.71
C PRO A 203 29.44 -10.80 -13.29
N LYS A 204 30.76 -11.03 -13.22
CA LYS A 204 31.33 -12.37 -13.37
C LYS A 204 31.07 -13.16 -12.09
N ILE A 205 30.33 -14.26 -12.19
CA ILE A 205 29.99 -15.10 -11.04
C ILE A 205 31.15 -16.04 -10.71
N VAL A 206 31.48 -16.11 -9.43
CA VAL A 206 32.48 -17.02 -8.85
C VAL A 206 31.76 -18.18 -8.16
N GLY A 207 32.36 -19.36 -8.11
CA GLY A 207 31.80 -20.54 -7.44
C GLY A 207 30.87 -21.34 -8.36
N ASP A 208 29.81 -21.90 -7.79
CA ASP A 208 28.86 -22.71 -8.56
C ASP A 208 28.09 -21.81 -9.53
N GLN A 209 27.57 -22.37 -10.61
CA GLN A 209 26.73 -21.60 -11.52
C GLN A 209 25.31 -21.45 -10.94
N PRO A 210 24.71 -20.25 -10.97
CA PRO A 210 23.32 -20.09 -10.63
C PRO A 210 22.47 -20.96 -11.56
N PRO A 211 21.52 -21.74 -11.02
CA PRO A 211 20.64 -22.54 -11.85
C PRO A 211 19.75 -21.65 -12.73
N ARG A 212 19.04 -22.24 -13.69
CA ARG A 212 17.99 -21.53 -14.45
C ARG A 212 16.63 -21.75 -13.80
N PHE A 213 16.09 -20.74 -13.13
CA PHE A 213 14.93 -20.89 -12.26
C PHE A 213 14.07 -19.64 -12.16
N SER A 214 12.82 -19.82 -11.75
CA SER A 214 11.85 -18.76 -11.50
C SER A 214 10.96 -19.15 -10.33
N ARG A 215 10.10 -18.22 -9.87
CA ARG A 215 9.11 -18.47 -8.79
C ARG A 215 9.74 -18.83 -7.45
N HIS A 216 10.98 -18.39 -7.25
CA HIS A 216 11.73 -18.49 -6.01
C HIS A 216 11.50 -17.22 -5.19
N THR A 217 11.95 -17.27 -3.94
CA THR A 217 12.10 -16.08 -3.11
C THR A 217 13.57 -15.82 -2.81
N SER A 218 13.92 -14.57 -2.52
CA SER A 218 15.27 -14.22 -2.09
C SER A 218 15.27 -13.05 -1.13
N GLN A 219 16.16 -13.07 -0.15
CA GLN A 219 16.27 -12.01 0.85
C GLN A 219 17.73 -11.73 1.21
N VAL A 220 18.03 -10.45 1.45
CA VAL A 220 19.38 -9.99 1.84
C VAL A 220 19.53 -10.11 3.35
N ILE A 221 20.54 -10.84 3.80
CA ILE A 221 20.92 -10.98 5.21
C ILE A 221 22.43 -10.76 5.32
N GLY A 222 22.81 -9.61 5.87
CA GLY A 222 24.20 -9.14 5.88
C GLY A 222 24.74 -8.94 4.46
N ASP A 223 25.85 -9.59 4.13
CA ASP A 223 26.49 -9.51 2.80
C ASP A 223 26.07 -10.66 1.85
N LYS A 224 25.01 -11.39 2.16
CA LYS A 224 24.53 -12.50 1.34
C LYS A 224 23.07 -12.31 0.97
N ILE A 225 22.72 -12.73 -0.24
CA ILE A 225 21.34 -13.05 -0.60
C ILE A 225 21.16 -14.54 -0.31
N TYR A 226 20.13 -14.88 0.47
CA TYR A 226 19.63 -16.24 0.61
C TYR A 226 18.50 -16.43 -0.40
N ILE A 227 18.54 -17.52 -1.14
CA ILE A 227 17.59 -17.85 -2.21
C ILE A 227 17.02 -19.23 -1.91
N PHE A 228 15.70 -19.34 -1.89
CA PHE A 228 15.01 -20.60 -1.62
C PHE A 228 13.91 -20.90 -2.63
N GLY A 229 13.77 -22.17 -2.98
CA GLY A 229 12.69 -22.66 -3.83
C GLY A 229 12.83 -22.25 -5.29
N GLY A 230 11.70 -22.30 -5.98
CA GLY A 230 11.61 -22.08 -7.41
C GLY A 230 11.78 -23.37 -8.21
N PHE A 231 11.54 -23.25 -9.50
CA PHE A 231 11.38 -24.37 -10.41
C PHE A 231 12.07 -24.11 -11.75
N ASN A 232 12.66 -25.15 -12.37
CA ASN A 232 13.38 -25.03 -13.64
C ASN A 232 12.50 -25.18 -14.89
N GLY A 233 11.24 -25.62 -14.75
CA GLY A 233 10.35 -25.90 -15.88
C GLY A 233 10.22 -27.36 -16.26
N ASN A 234 11.14 -28.20 -15.80
CA ASN A 234 11.36 -29.56 -16.26
C ASN A 234 11.38 -30.55 -15.08
N GLY A 235 10.60 -30.30 -14.03
CA GLY A 235 10.46 -31.19 -12.87
C GLY A 235 11.43 -30.92 -11.72
N THR A 236 12.45 -30.07 -11.90
CA THR A 236 13.46 -29.82 -10.84
C THR A 236 13.15 -28.56 -10.04
N TYR A 237 12.99 -28.74 -8.73
CA TYR A 237 12.93 -27.67 -7.75
C TYR A 237 14.31 -27.38 -7.17
N PHE A 238 14.48 -26.16 -6.66
CA PHE A 238 15.72 -25.72 -6.05
C PHE A 238 15.54 -25.55 -4.56
N ASN A 239 16.52 -26.03 -3.78
CA ASN A 239 16.54 -25.86 -2.33
C ASN A 239 17.18 -24.50 -2.00
N LEU A 240 18.18 -24.50 -1.11
CA LEU A 240 18.81 -23.30 -0.60
C LEU A 240 20.08 -22.96 -1.39
N SER A 241 20.22 -21.71 -1.79
CA SER A 241 21.46 -21.15 -2.32
C SER A 241 21.79 -19.85 -1.63
N THR A 242 23.08 -19.50 -1.63
CA THR A 242 23.53 -18.19 -1.18
C THR A 242 24.34 -17.50 -2.26
N TYR A 243 24.13 -16.20 -2.40
CA TYR A 243 24.93 -15.35 -3.25
C TYR A 243 25.62 -14.27 -2.42
N ASN A 244 26.94 -14.35 -2.32
CA ASN A 244 27.73 -13.36 -1.59
C ASN A 244 27.89 -12.09 -2.44
N LEU A 245 27.35 -10.98 -1.93
CA LEU A 245 27.26 -9.70 -2.63
C LEU A 245 28.61 -9.00 -2.81
N LYS A 246 29.57 -9.26 -1.89
CA LYS A 246 30.94 -8.73 -1.95
C LYS A 246 31.81 -9.54 -2.90
N LEU A 247 31.81 -10.86 -2.74
CA LEU A 247 32.66 -11.77 -3.50
C LEU A 247 32.09 -12.13 -4.89
N LYS A 248 30.85 -11.71 -5.18
CA LYS A 248 30.08 -12.15 -6.37
C LYS A 248 30.08 -13.68 -6.51
N LYS A 249 30.00 -14.36 -5.36
CA LYS A 249 30.16 -15.81 -5.27
C LYS A 249 28.81 -16.47 -5.04
N TRP A 250 28.39 -17.30 -5.98
CA TRP A 250 27.24 -18.18 -5.81
C TRP A 250 27.69 -19.49 -5.16
N LYS A 251 26.86 -20.01 -4.25
CA LYS A 251 27.08 -21.29 -3.57
C LYS A 251 25.74 -22.00 -3.40
N ASN A 252 25.65 -23.21 -3.95
CA ASN A 252 24.55 -24.13 -3.68
C ASN A 252 24.74 -24.74 -2.28
N ILE A 253 23.71 -24.65 -1.44
CA ILE A 253 23.75 -25.24 -0.10
C ILE A 253 23.15 -26.64 -0.20
N LEU A 254 24.02 -27.65 -0.15
CA LEU A 254 23.64 -29.05 -0.30
C LEU A 254 23.09 -29.65 1.01
N GLU A 255 23.51 -29.11 2.15
CA GLU A 255 23.15 -29.62 3.47
C GLU A 255 22.60 -28.51 4.35
N THR A 256 21.41 -28.75 4.91
CA THR A 256 20.79 -27.94 5.95
C THR A 256 20.41 -28.83 7.11
N LYS A 257 20.33 -28.26 8.31
CA LYS A 257 19.93 -28.97 9.53
C LYS A 257 18.44 -28.78 9.80
N GLY A 258 17.88 -29.58 10.72
CA GLY A 258 16.50 -29.44 11.18
C GLY A 258 15.47 -29.99 10.20
N MET A 259 14.24 -29.48 10.29
CA MET A 259 13.11 -29.94 9.47
C MET A 259 13.04 -29.13 8.19
N ALA A 260 13.69 -29.61 7.13
CA ALA A 260 13.68 -28.91 5.86
C ALA A 260 12.26 -28.89 5.25
N PRO A 261 11.82 -27.73 4.72
CA PRO A 261 10.55 -27.62 3.99
C PRO A 261 10.60 -28.40 2.68
N ASP A 262 9.43 -28.87 2.22
CA ASP A 262 9.29 -29.46 0.89
C ASP A 262 9.70 -28.46 -0.21
N PRO A 263 10.23 -28.95 -1.35
CA PRO A 263 10.50 -28.12 -2.51
C PRO A 263 9.24 -27.39 -2.99
N ARG A 264 9.39 -26.11 -3.36
CA ARG A 264 8.21 -25.25 -3.60
C ARG A 264 8.48 -24.09 -4.54
N SER A 265 7.41 -23.55 -5.09
CA SER A 265 7.39 -22.37 -5.96
C SER A 265 6.21 -21.46 -5.63
N ASN A 266 6.25 -20.20 -6.07
CA ASN A 266 5.19 -19.19 -5.82
C ASN A 266 4.85 -18.98 -4.33
N HIS A 267 5.76 -19.35 -3.43
CA HIS A 267 5.70 -19.01 -2.01
C HIS A 267 6.20 -17.57 -1.80
N SER A 268 5.96 -17.01 -0.62
CA SER A 268 6.57 -15.75 -0.20
C SER A 268 7.58 -15.96 0.92
N SER A 269 8.43 -14.94 1.12
CA SER A 269 9.40 -14.94 2.19
C SER A 269 9.53 -13.57 2.82
N ALA A 270 9.96 -13.54 4.08
CA ALA A 270 10.23 -12.33 4.83
C ALA A 270 11.46 -12.55 5.74
N VAL A 271 12.11 -11.47 6.19
CA VAL A 271 13.27 -11.56 7.10
C VAL A 271 13.07 -10.72 8.33
N ILE A 272 13.24 -11.35 9.50
CA ILE A 272 13.32 -10.67 10.79
C ILE A 272 14.63 -11.09 11.46
N GLY A 273 15.56 -10.14 11.62
CA GLY A 273 16.90 -10.42 12.12
C GLY A 273 17.67 -11.37 11.19
N SER A 274 18.09 -12.54 11.70
CA SER A 274 18.77 -13.60 10.92
C SER A 274 17.85 -14.75 10.50
N LYS A 275 16.54 -14.63 10.74
CA LYS A 275 15.55 -15.66 10.39
C LYS A 275 14.91 -15.34 9.04
N TYR A 276 15.03 -16.28 8.11
CA TYR A 276 14.39 -16.23 6.80
C TYR A 276 13.10 -17.04 6.85
N TYR A 277 11.96 -16.36 6.86
CA TYR A 277 10.64 -16.97 6.93
C TYR A 277 10.14 -17.33 5.52
N ILE A 278 9.46 -18.46 5.38
CA ILE A 278 8.72 -18.85 4.17
C ILE A 278 7.34 -19.33 4.53
N PHE A 279 6.36 -18.97 3.72
CA PHE A 279 4.99 -19.45 3.89
C PHE A 279 4.44 -20.02 2.59
N SER A 280 3.82 -21.20 2.68
CA SER A 280 2.96 -21.76 1.66
C SER A 280 3.64 -21.90 0.28
N GLY A 281 2.93 -21.57 -0.81
CA GLY A 281 3.30 -21.85 -2.19
C GLY A 281 2.77 -23.19 -2.70
N ASN A 282 3.38 -23.70 -3.77
CA ASN A 282 2.94 -24.93 -4.40
C ASN A 282 4.12 -25.81 -4.83
N ASN A 283 3.87 -27.11 -4.84
CA ASN A 283 4.76 -28.16 -5.30
C ASN A 283 4.03 -29.05 -6.32
N THR A 284 4.77 -29.66 -7.22
CA THR A 284 4.29 -30.76 -8.05
C THR A 284 5.11 -31.98 -7.65
N THR A 285 4.43 -33.00 -7.10
CA THR A 285 5.08 -34.22 -6.63
C THR A 285 5.74 -34.97 -7.77
N ASN A 286 6.59 -35.95 -7.45
CA ASN A 286 7.24 -36.79 -8.45
C ASN A 286 6.22 -37.55 -9.33
N ASP A 287 5.03 -37.82 -8.80
CA ASP A 287 3.93 -38.49 -9.49
C ASP A 287 3.12 -37.52 -10.38
N GLY A 288 3.52 -36.25 -10.44
CA GLY A 288 2.90 -35.21 -11.27
C GLY A 288 1.71 -34.50 -10.60
N GLU A 289 1.40 -34.81 -9.35
CA GLU A 289 0.26 -34.21 -8.64
C GLU A 289 0.60 -32.78 -8.18
N TYR A 290 -0.26 -31.82 -8.53
CA TYR A 290 -0.14 -30.45 -8.05
C TYR A 290 -0.67 -30.34 -6.61
N LYS A 291 0.17 -29.86 -5.70
CA LYS A 291 -0.14 -29.69 -4.29
C LYS A 291 0.11 -28.26 -3.84
N ILE A 292 -0.86 -27.69 -3.14
CA ILE A 292 -0.69 -26.44 -2.40
C ILE A 292 -0.12 -26.78 -1.02
N LEU A 293 0.87 -26.01 -0.59
CA LEU A 293 1.51 -26.17 0.70
C LEU A 293 0.91 -25.16 1.67
N GLU A 294 0.66 -25.55 2.92
CA GLU A 294 0.05 -24.68 3.95
C GLU A 294 1.00 -24.45 5.14
N ASP A 295 2.24 -24.88 4.97
CA ASP A 295 3.22 -24.95 6.02
C ASP A 295 4.04 -23.65 6.13
N PHE A 296 4.48 -23.37 7.35
CA PHE A 296 5.21 -22.16 7.72
C PHE A 296 6.55 -22.53 8.33
N TYR A 297 7.64 -21.93 7.86
CA TYR A 297 9.00 -22.22 8.34
C TYR A 297 9.79 -20.95 8.51
N TYR A 298 10.86 -21.03 9.32
CA TYR A 298 12.01 -20.15 9.18
C TYR A 298 13.32 -20.93 9.11
N LEU A 299 14.29 -20.37 8.39
CA LEU A 299 15.68 -20.79 8.40
C LEU A 299 16.48 -19.85 9.32
N GLU A 300 17.13 -20.41 10.34
CA GLU A 300 18.19 -19.70 11.06
C GLU A 300 19.44 -19.65 10.17
N THR A 301 19.72 -18.49 9.59
CA THR A 301 20.73 -18.37 8.54
C THR A 301 22.17 -18.49 9.01
N LYS A 302 22.41 -18.31 10.33
CA LYS A 302 23.74 -18.52 10.93
C LYS A 302 24.12 -19.99 11.02
N THR A 303 23.16 -20.85 11.35
CA THR A 303 23.38 -22.29 11.54
C THR A 303 22.92 -23.14 10.36
N LEU A 304 22.20 -22.53 9.41
CA LEU A 304 21.52 -23.20 8.30
C LEU A 304 20.54 -24.28 8.79
N THR A 305 19.81 -23.97 9.86
CA THR A 305 18.83 -24.87 10.48
C THR A 305 17.41 -24.42 10.15
N TRP A 306 16.61 -25.31 9.56
CA TRP A 306 15.19 -25.08 9.33
C TRP A 306 14.35 -25.46 10.55
N HIS A 307 13.38 -24.60 10.84
CA HIS A 307 12.41 -24.78 11.91
C HIS A 307 11.00 -24.66 11.33
N LYS A 308 10.18 -25.69 11.52
CA LYS A 308 8.75 -25.63 11.24
C LYS A 308 8.07 -24.80 12.33
N ILE A 309 7.23 -23.85 11.91
CA ILE A 309 6.47 -22.98 12.79
C ILE A 309 5.06 -23.58 12.90
N ASN A 310 4.69 -24.01 14.10
CA ASN A 310 3.31 -24.34 14.43
C ASN A 310 2.69 -23.11 15.08
N ALA A 311 2.26 -22.15 14.24
CA ALA A 311 1.61 -20.94 14.69
C ALA A 311 0.14 -21.20 15.08
N THR A 312 -0.44 -20.30 15.86
CA THR A 312 -1.87 -20.32 16.24
C THR A 312 -2.62 -19.12 15.63
N GLY A 313 -3.93 -19.04 15.90
CA GLY A 313 -4.77 -17.90 15.50
C GLY A 313 -5.33 -18.01 14.08
N ASP A 314 -5.46 -16.88 13.40
CA ASP A 314 -6.06 -16.78 12.06
C ASP A 314 -5.04 -17.15 10.98
N ILE A 315 -4.62 -18.42 10.95
CA ILE A 315 -3.63 -18.92 10.00
C ILE A 315 -4.20 -18.80 8.58
N PRO A 316 -3.49 -18.14 7.63
CA PRO A 316 -3.93 -18.11 6.24
C PRO A 316 -3.99 -19.52 5.66
N CYS A 317 -4.97 -19.80 4.79
CA CYS A 317 -4.99 -21.06 4.04
C CYS A 317 -3.82 -21.16 3.04
N GLY A 318 -3.56 -22.37 2.55
CA GLY A 318 -2.59 -22.61 1.48
C GLY A 318 -2.88 -21.78 0.23
N ARG A 319 -1.88 -21.05 -0.28
CA ARG A 319 -2.02 -20.12 -1.39
C ARG A 319 -0.69 -19.84 -2.11
N GLY A 320 -0.76 -19.61 -3.42
CA GLY A 320 0.36 -19.18 -4.25
C GLY A 320 0.26 -17.71 -4.64
N GLY A 321 1.41 -17.08 -4.88
CA GLY A 321 1.47 -15.72 -5.42
C GLY A 321 0.96 -14.63 -4.47
N HIS A 322 0.90 -14.91 -3.17
CA HIS A 322 0.75 -13.88 -2.13
C HIS A 322 2.07 -13.09 -2.01
N THR A 323 2.09 -12.11 -1.11
CA THR A 323 3.31 -11.37 -0.73
C THR A 323 3.50 -11.39 0.78
N MET A 324 4.74 -11.22 1.25
CA MET A 324 5.07 -11.09 2.67
C MET A 324 6.05 -9.94 2.87
N GLU A 325 5.68 -8.98 3.71
CA GLU A 325 6.50 -7.82 4.05
C GLU A 325 6.65 -7.69 5.57
N VAL A 326 7.79 -7.14 6.03
CA VAL A 326 8.03 -6.94 7.46
C VAL A 326 7.80 -5.49 7.83
N ILE A 327 6.84 -5.26 8.74
CA ILE A 327 6.56 -3.95 9.30
C ILE A 327 6.54 -4.09 10.82
N ASP A 328 7.39 -3.31 11.48
CA ASP A 328 7.53 -3.27 12.93
C ASP A 328 7.73 -4.64 13.60
N GLY A 329 8.61 -5.47 13.03
CA GLY A 329 8.93 -6.80 13.58
C GLY A 329 7.82 -7.84 13.37
N LYS A 330 6.72 -7.50 12.70
CA LYS A 330 5.65 -8.42 12.33
C LYS A 330 5.65 -8.66 10.83
N ILE A 331 5.15 -9.82 10.42
CA ILE A 331 5.04 -10.19 9.00
C ILE A 331 3.62 -9.94 8.53
N TYR A 332 3.48 -9.11 7.51
CA TYR A 332 2.22 -8.83 6.84
C TYR A 332 2.16 -9.69 5.58
N LEU A 333 1.16 -10.56 5.49
CA LEU A 333 0.82 -11.31 4.30
C LEU A 333 -0.34 -10.63 3.59
N PHE A 334 -0.21 -10.42 2.28
CA PHE A 334 -1.30 -9.92 1.45
C PHE A 334 -1.61 -10.86 0.27
N GLY A 335 -2.91 -11.13 0.10
CA GLY A 335 -3.49 -11.68 -1.11
C GLY A 335 -3.07 -13.10 -1.46
N GLY A 336 -2.82 -13.34 -2.76
CA GLY A 336 -2.56 -14.64 -3.36
C GLY A 336 -3.83 -15.35 -3.85
N GLY A 337 -3.69 -16.63 -4.15
CA GLY A 337 -4.82 -17.44 -4.61
C GLY A 337 -4.56 -18.94 -4.59
N ILE A 338 -5.64 -19.69 -4.74
CA ILE A 338 -5.64 -21.13 -4.94
C ILE A 338 -5.74 -21.37 -6.44
N TRP A 339 -4.68 -21.96 -7.00
CA TRP A 339 -4.60 -22.32 -8.41
C TRP A 339 -4.76 -23.82 -8.58
N SER A 340 -5.48 -24.24 -9.61
CA SER A 340 -5.70 -25.62 -10.02
C SER A 340 -5.30 -25.80 -11.48
N PRO A 341 -4.65 -26.91 -11.86
CA PRO A 341 -4.32 -27.18 -13.25
C PRO A 341 -5.55 -27.36 -14.16
N VAL A 342 -6.72 -27.68 -13.59
CA VAL A 342 -7.95 -27.95 -14.36
C VAL A 342 -8.85 -26.73 -14.46
N SER A 343 -8.89 -25.89 -13.41
CA SER A 343 -9.84 -24.79 -13.27
C SER A 343 -9.19 -23.41 -13.08
N ASP A 344 -7.87 -23.31 -13.32
CA ASP A 344 -7.07 -22.10 -13.12
C ASP A 344 -7.25 -21.56 -11.68
N TRP A 345 -7.58 -20.28 -11.49
CA TRP A 345 -7.82 -19.73 -10.16
C TRP A 345 -9.18 -20.14 -9.61
N THR A 346 -9.19 -21.08 -8.68
CA THR A 346 -10.42 -21.45 -7.95
C THR A 346 -10.77 -20.43 -6.86
N GLN A 347 -9.76 -19.75 -6.32
CA GLN A 347 -9.95 -18.67 -5.35
C GLN A 347 -8.87 -17.61 -5.50
N ARG A 348 -9.27 -16.35 -5.34
CA ARG A 348 -8.39 -15.17 -5.31
C ARG A 348 -8.63 -14.41 -4.02
N PHE A 349 -7.56 -14.02 -3.34
CA PHE A 349 -7.63 -13.32 -2.06
C PHE A 349 -7.07 -11.91 -2.19
N ASN A 350 -7.67 -10.95 -1.49
CA ASN A 350 -7.15 -9.61 -1.25
C ASN A 350 -7.12 -9.31 0.27
N ASP A 351 -7.02 -10.35 1.09
CA ASP A 351 -7.00 -10.29 2.55
C ASP A 351 -5.60 -9.93 3.08
N ILE A 352 -5.58 -9.44 4.32
CA ILE A 352 -4.37 -9.20 5.11
C ILE A 352 -4.36 -10.18 6.29
N HIS A 353 -3.20 -10.78 6.52
CA HIS A 353 -2.90 -11.53 7.75
C HIS A 353 -1.61 -11.01 8.35
N ILE A 354 -1.54 -10.93 9.68
CA ILE A 354 -0.36 -10.45 10.40
C ILE A 354 0.14 -11.53 11.33
N TYR A 355 1.38 -11.97 11.12
CA TYR A 355 2.08 -12.86 12.04
C TYR A 355 2.95 -12.07 13.00
N ASP A 356 2.75 -12.33 14.28
CA ASP A 356 3.56 -11.81 15.36
C ASP A 356 4.53 -12.90 15.85
N PRO A 357 5.85 -12.75 15.63
CA PRO A 357 6.83 -13.74 16.06
C PRO A 357 7.02 -13.80 17.57
N GLU A 358 6.61 -12.78 18.34
CA GLU A 358 6.73 -12.78 19.80
C GLU A 358 5.66 -13.68 20.43
N THR A 359 4.44 -13.63 19.90
CA THR A 359 3.32 -14.46 20.36
C THR A 359 3.15 -15.76 19.57
N ASN A 360 3.88 -15.92 18.46
CA ASN A 360 3.74 -17.01 17.50
C ASN A 360 2.28 -17.18 17.00
N CYS A 361 1.61 -16.06 16.78
CA CYS A 361 0.19 -16.03 16.44
C CYS A 361 -0.06 -15.25 15.14
N TRP A 362 -0.91 -15.78 14.27
CA TRP A 362 -1.50 -15.05 13.15
C TRP A 362 -2.78 -14.36 13.60
N SER A 363 -3.02 -13.17 13.07
CA SER A 363 -4.25 -12.43 13.25
C SER A 363 -4.77 -11.94 11.91
N LYS A 364 -6.10 -11.89 11.76
CA LYS A 364 -6.76 -11.26 10.63
C LYS A 364 -7.37 -9.93 11.09
N PRO A 365 -6.68 -8.80 10.92
CA PRO A 365 -7.15 -7.51 11.41
C PRO A 365 -8.43 -7.07 10.69
N SER A 366 -9.23 -6.25 11.36
CA SER A 366 -10.27 -5.47 10.70
C SER A 366 -9.61 -4.43 9.80
N ILE A 367 -9.99 -4.44 8.52
CA ILE A 367 -9.45 -3.55 7.49
C ILE A 367 -10.53 -2.55 7.08
N TYR A 368 -10.13 -1.29 6.89
CA TYR A 368 -11.00 -0.19 6.48
C TYR A 368 -10.60 0.38 5.12
N GLY A 369 -11.45 1.24 4.57
CA GLY A 369 -11.18 1.95 3.32
C GLY A 369 -11.45 1.14 2.06
N PRO A 370 -11.11 1.69 0.88
CA PRO A 370 -11.31 1.01 -0.40
C PRO A 370 -10.42 -0.23 -0.50
N ALA A 371 -11.04 -1.41 -0.45
CA ALA A 371 -10.35 -2.68 -0.63
C ALA A 371 -9.56 -2.68 -1.96
N PRO A 372 -8.29 -3.12 -1.96
CA PRO A 372 -7.51 -3.20 -3.18
C PRO A 372 -8.15 -4.18 -4.17
N ASN A 373 -8.32 -3.76 -5.43
CA ASN A 373 -8.78 -4.63 -6.51
C ASN A 373 -7.62 -5.44 -7.11
N THR A 374 -6.78 -6.02 -6.26
CA THR A 374 -5.63 -6.84 -6.66
C THR A 374 -5.54 -8.04 -5.74
N SER A 375 -5.07 -9.17 -6.27
CA SER A 375 -5.01 -10.43 -5.55
C SER A 375 -3.68 -11.15 -5.68
N THR A 376 -3.34 -11.60 -6.88
CA THR A 376 -2.27 -12.58 -7.10
C THR A 376 -1.08 -11.92 -7.75
N PHE A 377 0.12 -12.29 -7.33
CA PHE A 377 1.39 -11.78 -7.85
C PHE A 377 1.48 -10.25 -7.88
N THR A 378 0.83 -9.61 -6.91
CA THR A 378 0.93 -8.19 -6.64
C THR A 378 2.37 -7.85 -6.28
N THR A 379 2.85 -6.68 -6.73
CA THR A 379 4.14 -6.18 -6.28
C THR A 379 3.93 -5.45 -4.96
N SER A 380 4.61 -5.88 -3.89
CA SER A 380 4.55 -5.24 -2.57
C SER A 380 5.89 -4.58 -2.21
N PHE A 381 5.83 -3.56 -1.35
CA PHE A 381 6.98 -3.00 -0.66
C PHE A 381 6.54 -2.20 0.56
N VAL A 382 7.48 -1.90 1.46
CA VAL A 382 7.24 -1.08 2.65
C VAL A 382 7.80 0.33 2.44
N TYR A 383 7.00 1.34 2.74
CA TYR A 383 7.45 2.74 2.79
C TYR A 383 7.06 3.39 4.13
N GLY A 384 8.01 3.44 5.06
CA GLY A 384 7.74 3.83 6.45
C GLY A 384 6.75 2.87 7.11
N ARG A 385 5.59 3.39 7.52
CA ARG A 385 4.48 2.59 8.07
C ARG A 385 3.53 2.01 7.02
N PHE A 386 3.72 2.34 5.75
CA PHE A 386 2.77 1.93 4.71
C PHE A 386 3.20 0.63 4.07
N LEU A 387 2.30 -0.35 4.01
CA LEU A 387 2.40 -1.48 3.08
C LEU A 387 1.83 -1.01 1.74
N VAL A 388 2.69 -0.87 0.73
CA VAL A 388 2.29 -0.39 -0.59
C VAL A 388 2.21 -1.54 -1.57
N LEU A 389 1.16 -1.54 -2.38
CA LEU A 389 0.87 -2.53 -3.41
C LEU A 389 0.81 -1.85 -4.77
N PHE A 390 1.36 -2.51 -5.78
CA PHE A 390 1.25 -2.12 -7.17
C PHE A 390 0.91 -3.31 -8.07
N GLY A 391 -0.03 -3.06 -8.98
CA GLY A 391 -0.39 -3.99 -10.04
C GLY A 391 -0.94 -5.32 -9.52
N GLY A 392 -0.47 -6.44 -10.07
CA GLY A 392 -0.96 -7.79 -9.74
C GLY A 392 -2.16 -8.22 -10.58
N GLY A 393 -2.56 -9.47 -10.45
CA GLY A 393 -3.80 -9.99 -11.03
C GLY A 393 -4.99 -9.33 -10.34
N CYS A 394 -5.92 -8.80 -11.14
CA CYS A 394 -7.09 -8.14 -10.60
C CYS A 394 -8.00 -9.16 -9.88
N GLN A 395 -8.65 -8.74 -8.80
CA GLN A 395 -9.44 -9.68 -8.01
C GLN A 395 -10.71 -10.12 -8.75
N SER A 396 -11.39 -9.19 -9.41
CA SER A 396 -12.68 -9.41 -10.07
C SER A 396 -12.58 -9.93 -11.50
N THR A 397 -11.39 -9.95 -12.10
CA THR A 397 -11.22 -10.30 -13.52
C THR A 397 -9.93 -11.08 -13.76
N ASN A 398 -9.81 -11.73 -14.92
CA ASN A 398 -8.57 -12.38 -15.37
C ASN A 398 -7.55 -11.41 -15.98
N SER A 399 -7.68 -10.11 -15.73
CA SER A 399 -6.74 -9.08 -16.19
C SER A 399 -5.68 -8.74 -15.14
N VAL A 400 -4.67 -7.97 -15.55
CA VAL A 400 -3.67 -7.39 -14.64
C VAL A 400 -4.00 -5.93 -14.37
N CYS A 401 -3.71 -5.49 -13.15
CA CYS A 401 -4.02 -4.15 -12.66
C CYS A 401 -2.78 -3.24 -12.73
N ASN A 402 -2.98 -1.92 -12.62
CA ASN A 402 -1.92 -0.92 -12.45
C ASN A 402 -2.16 0.06 -11.29
N ASN A 403 -3.21 -0.16 -10.50
CA ASN A 403 -3.50 0.67 -9.35
C ASN A 403 -2.40 0.54 -8.30
N THR A 404 -2.18 1.63 -7.57
CA THR A 404 -1.29 1.67 -6.42
C THR A 404 -2.12 1.89 -5.16
N TYR A 405 -1.96 1.02 -4.17
CA TYR A 405 -2.67 1.11 -2.90
C TYR A 405 -1.66 1.16 -1.75
N ALA A 406 -1.99 1.86 -0.68
CA ALA A 406 -1.21 1.85 0.54
C ALA A 406 -2.10 1.53 1.74
N LEU A 407 -1.71 0.55 2.53
CA LEU A 407 -2.31 0.26 3.83
C LEU A 407 -1.55 1.04 4.88
N ASP A 408 -2.23 1.92 5.60
CA ASP A 408 -1.69 2.50 6.82
C ASP A 408 -1.77 1.47 7.94
N THR A 409 -0.63 0.93 8.38
CA THR A 409 -0.63 -0.12 9.42
C THR A 409 -0.97 0.38 10.82
N LYS A 410 -1.11 1.70 11.04
CA LYS A 410 -1.56 2.25 12.33
C LYS A 410 -3.09 2.23 12.44
N SER A 411 -3.79 2.61 11.38
CA SER A 411 -5.26 2.64 11.31
C SER A 411 -5.87 1.42 10.61
N MET A 412 -5.05 0.56 10.01
CA MET A 412 -5.48 -0.56 9.15
C MET A 412 -6.43 -0.12 8.03
N ASN A 413 -6.20 1.08 7.50
CA ASN A 413 -7.02 1.69 6.46
C ASN A 413 -6.28 1.66 5.12
N TRP A 414 -6.92 1.13 4.09
CA TRP A 414 -6.43 1.22 2.72
C TRP A 414 -6.65 2.61 2.15
N ILE A 415 -5.68 3.06 1.37
CA ILE A 415 -5.69 4.34 0.67
C ILE A 415 -5.41 4.04 -0.79
N ASN A 416 -6.32 4.48 -1.66
CA ASN A 416 -6.09 4.47 -3.10
C ASN A 416 -5.16 5.63 -3.44
N MET A 417 -3.96 5.33 -3.92
CA MET A 417 -2.99 6.36 -4.26
C MET A 417 -3.27 6.84 -5.69
N PRO A 418 -3.53 8.15 -5.88
CA PRO A 418 -3.80 8.68 -7.21
C PRO A 418 -2.59 8.46 -8.11
N LEU A 419 -2.86 8.07 -9.36
CA LEU A 419 -1.82 8.03 -10.39
C LEU A 419 -1.31 9.45 -10.68
N SER A 420 -0.06 9.57 -11.11
CA SER A 420 0.48 10.85 -11.54
C SER A 420 -0.21 11.32 -12.83
N ASP A 421 -0.52 12.61 -12.93
CA ASP A 421 -1.03 13.23 -14.15
C ASP A 421 -0.01 13.15 -15.31
N THR A 422 1.28 12.96 -15.00
CA THR A 422 2.38 12.98 -15.98
C THR A 422 2.68 11.61 -16.59
N TYR A 423 2.48 10.53 -15.83
CA TYR A 423 2.77 9.18 -16.28
C TYR A 423 1.93 8.16 -15.53
N THR A 424 1.25 7.31 -16.31
CA THR A 424 0.52 6.16 -15.80
C THR A 424 1.36 4.90 -15.99
N PRO A 425 1.78 4.21 -14.91
CA PRO A 425 2.46 2.94 -15.02
C PRO A 425 1.56 1.91 -15.73
N ARG A 426 2.17 1.12 -16.60
CA ARG A 426 1.45 0.09 -17.35
C ARG A 426 1.05 -1.07 -16.43
N PRO A 427 -0.16 -1.66 -16.61
CA PRO A 427 -0.59 -2.83 -15.86
C PRO A 427 0.38 -4.00 -15.96
N ARG A 428 0.66 -4.65 -14.84
CA ARG A 428 1.51 -5.84 -14.78
C ARG A 428 1.36 -6.57 -13.46
N ASP A 429 1.56 -7.88 -13.49
CA ASP A 429 1.78 -8.70 -12.30
C ASP A 429 3.21 -9.29 -12.32
N MET A 430 3.59 -10.02 -11.26
CA MET A 430 4.85 -10.78 -11.20
C MET A 430 6.13 -9.93 -11.43
N ALA A 431 6.02 -8.61 -11.24
CA ALA A 431 7.14 -7.68 -11.20
C ALA A 431 7.78 -7.70 -9.81
N THR A 432 8.89 -6.99 -9.67
CA THR A 432 9.56 -6.83 -8.38
C THR A 432 9.77 -5.35 -8.09
N ALA A 433 9.78 -5.00 -6.80
CA ALA A 433 10.02 -3.64 -6.33
C ALA A 433 11.22 -3.62 -5.37
N SER A 434 12.01 -2.55 -5.43
CA SER A 434 13.19 -2.36 -4.58
C SER A 434 13.29 -0.90 -4.15
N LEU A 435 13.22 -0.63 -2.85
CA LEU A 435 13.32 0.73 -2.29
C LEU A 435 14.78 1.06 -1.96
N VAL A 436 15.33 2.11 -2.56
CA VAL A 436 16.67 2.65 -2.25
C VAL A 436 16.55 4.12 -1.91
N GLY A 437 16.70 4.45 -0.63
CA GLY A 437 16.37 5.80 -0.13
C GLY A 437 14.87 6.08 -0.28
N ASN A 438 14.51 7.18 -0.94
CA ASN A 438 13.12 7.56 -1.22
C ASN A 438 12.65 7.15 -2.64
N ASN A 439 13.48 6.40 -3.37
CA ASN A 439 13.20 5.99 -4.74
C ASN A 439 12.91 4.50 -4.77
N LEU A 440 11.73 4.14 -5.26
CA LEU A 440 11.35 2.75 -5.50
C LEU A 440 11.57 2.42 -6.96
N PHE A 441 12.22 1.29 -7.23
CA PHE A 441 12.48 0.79 -8.57
C PHE A 441 11.60 -0.43 -8.83
N VAL A 442 10.76 -0.40 -9.86
CA VAL A 442 9.87 -1.50 -10.25
C VAL A 442 10.31 -2.07 -11.59
N PHE A 443 10.69 -3.35 -11.61
CA PHE A 443 11.24 -3.99 -12.80
C PHE A 443 10.46 -5.22 -13.26
N GLY A 444 10.31 -5.33 -14.59
CA GLY A 444 9.81 -6.52 -15.27
C GLY A 444 8.33 -6.78 -15.01
N GLY A 445 7.96 -8.06 -14.99
CA GLY A 445 6.58 -8.52 -14.81
C GLY A 445 5.95 -9.08 -16.08
N PHE A 446 4.64 -9.29 -16.03
CA PHE A 446 3.86 -9.86 -17.12
C PHE A 446 2.62 -9.00 -17.41
N SER A 447 2.41 -8.68 -18.69
CA SER A 447 1.32 -7.83 -19.20
C SER A 447 0.87 -8.36 -20.55
N GLY A 448 0.15 -9.49 -20.55
CA GLY A 448 -0.12 -10.28 -21.76
C GLY A 448 1.14 -10.98 -22.34
N GLY A 449 2.30 -10.72 -21.76
CA GLY A 449 3.60 -11.27 -22.12
C GLY A 449 4.69 -10.75 -21.16
N PRO A 450 5.89 -11.36 -21.14
CA PRO A 450 7.01 -10.88 -20.32
C PRO A 450 7.38 -9.45 -20.74
N VAL A 451 7.59 -8.56 -19.76
CA VAL A 451 8.03 -7.18 -20.01
C VAL A 451 9.36 -6.89 -19.32
N ASN A 452 10.01 -5.82 -19.75
CA ASN A 452 11.23 -5.24 -19.16
C ASN A 452 11.00 -3.76 -18.80
N TYR A 453 9.75 -3.41 -18.51
CA TYR A 453 9.43 -2.08 -18.02
C TYR A 453 10.23 -1.82 -16.75
N PHE A 454 10.81 -0.62 -16.67
CA PHE A 454 11.59 -0.18 -15.53
C PHE A 454 11.11 1.21 -15.16
N ASP A 455 10.38 1.28 -14.06
CA ASP A 455 9.77 2.50 -13.58
C ASP A 455 10.31 2.85 -12.20
N GLN A 456 10.38 4.15 -11.92
CA GLN A 456 10.65 4.68 -10.61
C GLN A 456 9.37 5.24 -10.00
N ILE A 457 9.19 5.00 -8.70
CA ILE A 457 8.30 5.80 -7.85
C ILE A 457 9.15 6.69 -6.96
N THR A 458 8.93 7.99 -7.04
CA THR A 458 9.56 8.97 -6.14
C THR A 458 8.55 9.43 -5.11
N PHE A 459 8.92 9.29 -3.83
CA PHE A 459 8.16 9.84 -2.71
C PHE A 459 8.73 11.18 -2.30
N ASN A 460 7.97 12.26 -2.46
CA ASN A 460 8.39 13.64 -2.16
C ASN A 460 8.25 14.01 -0.67
N PHE A 461 8.11 13.01 0.20
CA PHE A 461 8.01 13.17 1.65
C PHE A 461 8.56 11.95 2.35
N THR A 462 9.16 12.14 3.53
CA THR A 462 9.53 11.03 4.41
C THR A 462 8.40 10.78 5.40
N PRO A 463 7.79 9.59 5.42
CA PRO A 463 6.71 9.27 6.34
C PRO A 463 7.24 9.17 7.77
N LEU A 464 6.35 9.27 8.77
CA LEU A 464 6.65 8.84 10.12
C LEU A 464 7.27 7.45 10.06
N LEU A 465 8.48 7.39 10.59
CA LEU A 465 9.03 6.15 11.07
C LEU A 465 8.27 5.78 12.34
N LYS A 466 8.09 4.48 12.52
CA LYS A 466 7.62 3.77 13.72
C LYS A 466 6.89 4.59 14.79
#